data_AF-A0A662SP04-F1
#
_entry.id   AF-A0A662SP04-F1
#
_cell.length_a   1.000
_cell.length_b   1.000
_cell.length_c   1.000
_cell.angle_alpha   90.00
_cell.angle_beta   90.00
_cell.angle_gamma   90.00
#
_symmetry.space_group_name_H-M   'P 1'
#
loop_
_entity.id
_entity.type
_entity.pdbx_description
1 polymer ?
#
loop_
_entity_poly.entity_id
_entity_poly.type
_entity_poly.pdbx_seq_one_letter_code
_entity_poly.pdbx_strand_id
1 'polypeptide(L)'
;EKHIVIAGIEKLVPTLLDAMIAVEVTSRYANYKAPAYVSMISCPSKTGDIEKQTTYGAHGPKEYHVVLLDNGRKEMIKDPVYRQALYCLRCGGCMYNCTVYPLVAGNFGYIYMGGIGAPLTRFLLGGLERAAPIAYTCTMCGRCVEHCPMRIDVPKIIQKIREEAARAGIVPERLIENLEGITGVKIGG
;
A
#
# COMPACT_ATOMS: atom_id res chain seq x y z
N GLU A 1 -5.07 26.61 -18.02
CA GLU A 1 -4.54 26.02 -16.79
C GLU A 1 -4.85 24.55 -16.78
N LYS A 2 -3.85 23.70 -16.48
CA LYS A 2 -3.93 22.24 -16.59
C LYS A 2 -3.82 21.62 -15.21
N HIS A 3 -4.61 20.59 -14.94
CA HIS A 3 -4.46 19.76 -13.75
C HIS A 3 -4.12 18.34 -14.17
N ILE A 4 -3.07 17.78 -13.59
CA ILE A 4 -2.58 16.43 -13.91
C ILE A 4 -2.57 15.62 -12.62
N VAL A 5 -3.30 14.51 -12.60
CA VAL A 5 -3.32 13.54 -11.50
C VAL A 5 -2.60 12.29 -11.95
N ILE A 6 -1.67 11.81 -11.12
CA ILE A 6 -1.07 10.49 -11.26
C ILE A 6 -1.57 9.65 -10.08
N ALA A 7 -2.33 8.60 -10.37
CA ALA A 7 -2.87 7.70 -9.36
C ALA A 7 -2.65 6.26 -9.79
N GLY A 8 -2.40 5.38 -8.83
CA GLY A 8 -2.36 3.96 -9.12
C GLY A 8 -3.75 3.40 -9.46
N ILE A 9 -3.82 2.37 -10.31
CA ILE A 9 -5.09 1.74 -10.71
C ILE A 9 -5.90 1.18 -9.53
N GLU A 10 -5.26 0.90 -8.41
CA GLU A 10 -5.88 0.45 -7.15
C GLU A 10 -6.62 1.54 -6.38
N LYS A 11 -6.47 2.81 -6.80
CA LYS A 11 -7.14 3.96 -6.18
C LYS A 11 -8.50 4.28 -6.80
N LEU A 12 -8.91 3.52 -7.82
CA LEU A 12 -10.24 3.63 -8.39
C LEU A 12 -11.29 3.05 -7.45
N VAL A 13 -12.36 3.80 -7.25
CA VAL A 13 -13.55 3.39 -6.50
C VAL A 13 -14.81 3.63 -7.34
N PRO A 14 -15.91 2.90 -7.13
CA PRO A 14 -17.07 2.96 -8.01
C PRO A 14 -17.81 4.29 -7.99
N THR A 15 -17.94 4.90 -6.81
CA THR A 15 -18.73 6.14 -6.63
C THR A 15 -17.97 7.20 -5.82
N LEU A 16 -18.46 8.44 -5.91
CA LEU A 16 -17.99 9.52 -5.05
C LEU A 16 -18.23 9.21 -3.56
N LEU A 17 -19.34 8.54 -3.23
CA LEU A 17 -19.62 8.14 -1.85
C LEU A 17 -18.57 7.17 -1.32
N ASP A 18 -18.16 6.18 -2.12
CA ASP A 18 -17.08 5.25 -1.76
C ASP A 18 -15.75 5.99 -1.53
N ALA A 19 -15.45 7.00 -2.35
CA ALA A 19 -14.27 7.85 -2.17
C ALA A 19 -14.32 8.61 -0.85
N MET A 20 -15.47 9.20 -0.50
CA MET A 20 -15.65 9.92 0.77
C MET A 20 -15.55 9.00 1.99
N ILE A 21 -16.08 7.78 1.90
CA ILE A 21 -15.92 6.74 2.94
C ILE A 21 -14.45 6.39 3.10
N ALA A 22 -13.71 6.19 2.00
CA ALA A 22 -12.29 5.89 2.06
C ALA A 22 -11.49 7.02 2.73
N VAL A 23 -11.82 8.29 2.45
CA VAL A 23 -11.20 9.45 3.10
C VAL A 23 -11.50 9.50 4.61
N GLU A 24 -12.74 9.28 4.99
CA GLU A 24 -13.17 9.25 6.40
C GLU A 24 -12.44 8.13 7.16
N VAL A 25 -12.49 6.91 6.65
CA VAL A 25 -11.82 5.74 7.25
C VAL A 25 -10.31 5.98 7.34
N THR A 26 -9.69 6.52 6.30
CA THR A 26 -8.24 6.81 6.32
C THR A 26 -7.88 7.77 7.45
N SER A 27 -8.66 8.84 7.61
CA SER A 27 -8.42 9.86 8.64
C SER A 27 -8.55 9.30 10.05
N ARG A 28 -9.60 8.52 10.31
CA ARG A 28 -9.85 7.90 11.63
C ARG A 28 -8.75 6.91 12.03
N TYR A 29 -8.33 6.05 11.10
CA TYR A 29 -7.29 5.06 11.36
C TYR A 29 -5.86 5.66 11.42
N ALA A 30 -5.70 6.87 10.89
CA ALA A 30 -4.50 7.68 11.10
C ALA A 30 -4.53 8.47 12.43
N ASN A 31 -5.49 8.19 13.33
CA ASN A 31 -5.72 8.87 14.61
C ASN A 31 -6.14 10.35 14.51
N TYR A 32 -6.75 10.76 13.39
CA TYR A 32 -7.35 12.08 13.24
C TYR A 32 -8.87 12.03 13.37
N LYS A 33 -9.47 13.12 13.89
CA LYS A 33 -10.93 13.25 14.00
C LYS A 33 -11.61 13.62 12.67
N ALA A 34 -10.88 14.14 11.71
CA ALA A 34 -11.37 14.50 10.38
C ALA A 34 -10.15 14.77 9.47
N PRO A 35 -10.28 14.67 8.14
CA PRO A 35 -9.26 15.19 7.24
C PRO A 35 -9.10 16.69 7.44
N ALA A 36 -7.85 17.20 7.40
CA ALA A 36 -7.58 18.63 7.52
C ALA A 36 -8.19 19.43 6.35
N TYR A 37 -8.17 18.84 5.15
CA TYR A 37 -8.87 19.33 3.97
C TYR A 37 -9.10 18.17 3.00
N VAL A 38 -10.11 18.30 2.14
CA VAL A 38 -10.36 17.38 1.02
C VAL A 38 -10.51 18.24 -0.23
N SER A 39 -9.66 18.02 -1.21
CA SER A 39 -9.77 18.70 -2.51
C SER A 39 -10.53 17.80 -3.47
N MET A 40 -11.67 18.29 -3.95
CA MET A 40 -12.47 17.64 -4.97
C MET A 40 -12.26 18.37 -6.29
N ILE A 41 -11.59 17.70 -7.22
CA ILE A 41 -11.25 18.28 -8.51
C ILE A 41 -11.92 17.42 -9.58
N SER A 42 -12.70 18.07 -10.44
CA SER A 42 -13.37 17.45 -11.57
C SER A 42 -12.91 18.10 -12.88
N CYS A 43 -13.56 17.71 -13.98
CA CYS A 43 -13.37 18.31 -15.30
C CYS A 43 -13.68 19.82 -15.30
N PRO A 44 -13.46 20.55 -16.42
CA PRO A 44 -13.83 21.96 -16.52
C PRO A 44 -15.28 22.14 -16.06
N SER A 45 -15.49 22.97 -15.03
CA SER A 45 -16.82 23.04 -14.41
C SER A 45 -17.87 23.56 -15.38
N LYS A 46 -19.12 23.31 -15.04
CA LYS A 46 -20.29 23.86 -15.72
C LYS A 46 -21.21 24.45 -14.65
N THR A 47 -21.63 25.70 -14.83
CA THR A 47 -22.63 26.35 -13.98
C THR A 47 -23.76 26.93 -14.83
N GLY A 48 -24.97 26.95 -14.26
CA GLY A 48 -26.11 27.68 -14.80
C GLY A 48 -26.37 28.99 -14.06
N ASP A 49 -25.59 29.33 -13.03
CA ASP A 49 -25.85 30.50 -12.17
C ASP A 49 -25.45 31.82 -12.84
N ILE A 50 -24.60 31.75 -13.86
CA ILE A 50 -24.18 32.91 -14.65
C ILE A 50 -25.30 33.22 -15.64
N GLU A 51 -26.08 34.24 -15.33
CA GLU A 51 -27.17 34.75 -16.18
C GLU A 51 -28.22 33.71 -16.60
N LYS A 52 -28.38 32.63 -15.82
CA LYS A 52 -29.23 31.47 -16.16
C LYS A 52 -28.82 30.78 -17.47
N GLN A 53 -27.58 31.00 -17.91
CA GLN A 53 -27.00 30.35 -19.08
C GLN A 53 -25.98 29.31 -18.65
N THR A 54 -25.96 28.18 -19.37
CA THR A 54 -24.91 27.19 -19.21
C THR A 54 -23.57 27.81 -19.58
N THR A 55 -22.73 28.03 -18.59
CA THR A 55 -21.38 28.56 -18.74
C THR A 55 -20.37 27.50 -18.32
N TYR A 56 -19.39 27.25 -19.19
CA TYR A 56 -18.30 26.31 -18.93
C TYR A 56 -17.06 27.05 -18.44
N GLY A 57 -16.29 26.39 -17.57
CA GLY A 57 -15.02 26.92 -17.08
C GLY A 57 -15.13 28.01 -16.02
N ALA A 58 -16.26 28.11 -15.30
CA ALA A 58 -16.42 29.05 -14.19
C ALA A 58 -15.47 28.73 -13.01
N HIS A 59 -15.27 27.44 -12.76
CA HIS A 59 -14.37 26.85 -11.77
C HIS A 59 -13.61 25.64 -12.37
N GLY A 60 -12.54 25.21 -11.71
CA GLY A 60 -11.78 24.04 -12.12
C GLY A 60 -10.83 24.29 -13.31
N PRO A 61 -10.02 23.29 -13.67
CA PRO A 61 -8.97 23.45 -14.67
C PRO A 61 -9.54 23.49 -16.10
N LYS A 62 -8.83 24.16 -17.04
CA LYS A 62 -9.18 24.14 -18.48
C LYS A 62 -8.91 22.78 -19.12
N GLU A 63 -7.89 22.08 -18.63
CA GLU A 63 -7.54 20.71 -19.03
C GLU A 63 -7.38 19.84 -17.78
N TYR A 64 -7.98 18.65 -17.78
CA TYR A 64 -7.89 17.69 -16.68
C TYR A 64 -7.38 16.35 -17.21
N HIS A 65 -6.19 15.95 -16.77
CA HIS A 65 -5.52 14.73 -17.23
C HIS A 65 -5.36 13.76 -16.05
N VAL A 66 -5.85 12.52 -16.20
CA VAL A 66 -5.68 11.46 -15.20
C VAL A 66 -4.82 10.35 -15.79
N VAL A 67 -3.65 10.14 -15.17
CA VAL A 67 -2.73 9.06 -15.51
C VAL A 67 -2.91 7.94 -14.51
N LEU A 68 -3.48 6.82 -14.99
CA LEU A 68 -3.64 5.61 -14.19
C LEU A 68 -2.40 4.73 -14.31
N LEU A 69 -1.62 4.71 -13.23
CA LEU A 69 -0.34 4.02 -13.17
C LEU A 69 -0.55 2.56 -12.76
N ASP A 70 -0.15 1.66 -13.65
CA ASP A 70 -0.07 0.23 -13.33
C ASP A 70 1.19 -0.07 -12.47
N ASN A 71 2.39 0.06 -13.04
CA ASN A 71 3.67 -0.16 -12.37
C ASN A 71 3.72 -1.48 -11.57
N GLY A 72 3.26 -2.59 -12.16
CA GLY A 72 3.27 -3.92 -11.53
C GLY A 72 2.00 -4.28 -10.74
N ARG A 73 1.02 -3.37 -10.63
CA ARG A 73 -0.24 -3.63 -9.91
C ARG A 73 -1.10 -4.71 -10.58
N LYS A 74 -1.17 -4.75 -11.90
CA LYS A 74 -1.91 -5.80 -12.63
C LYS A 74 -1.36 -7.19 -12.33
N GLU A 75 -0.04 -7.34 -12.21
CA GLU A 75 0.56 -8.62 -11.81
C GLU A 75 0.19 -8.95 -10.36
N MET A 76 0.20 -7.95 -9.48
CA MET A 76 -0.21 -8.10 -8.09
C MET A 76 -1.70 -8.49 -7.94
N ILE A 77 -2.59 -8.01 -8.83
CA ILE A 77 -4.03 -8.35 -8.87
C ILE A 77 -4.25 -9.83 -9.16
N LYS A 78 -3.45 -10.43 -10.05
CA LYS A 78 -3.59 -11.84 -10.45
C LYS A 78 -3.37 -12.80 -9.28
N ASP A 79 -2.62 -12.37 -8.27
CA ASP A 79 -2.25 -13.18 -7.15
C ASP A 79 -3.25 -13.03 -5.98
N PRO A 80 -3.93 -14.11 -5.54
CA PRO A 80 -4.97 -14.01 -4.53
C PRO A 80 -4.46 -13.56 -3.16
N VAL A 81 -3.17 -13.76 -2.87
CA VAL A 81 -2.53 -13.32 -1.62
C VAL A 81 -2.07 -11.88 -1.76
N TYR A 82 -1.33 -11.55 -2.83
CA TYR A 82 -0.76 -10.21 -2.97
C TYR A 82 -1.79 -9.13 -3.29
N ARG A 83 -2.86 -9.44 -4.03
CA ARG A 83 -3.92 -8.46 -4.37
C ARG A 83 -4.51 -7.76 -3.15
N GLN A 84 -4.50 -8.41 -1.99
CA GLN A 84 -5.01 -7.82 -0.75
C GLN A 84 -4.30 -6.51 -0.41
N ALA A 85 -2.99 -6.41 -0.65
CA ALA A 85 -2.24 -5.20 -0.34
C ALA A 85 -2.61 -4.00 -1.24
N LEU A 86 -3.28 -4.22 -2.37
CA LEU A 86 -3.83 -3.14 -3.20
C LEU A 86 -5.04 -2.45 -2.57
N TYR A 87 -5.73 -3.11 -1.62
CA TYR A 87 -6.78 -2.46 -0.82
C TYR A 87 -6.22 -1.49 0.24
N CYS A 88 -4.89 -1.39 0.37
CA CYS A 88 -4.30 -0.52 1.40
C CYS A 88 -4.67 0.96 1.19
N LEU A 89 -5.40 1.52 2.15
CA LEU A 89 -5.78 2.93 2.20
C LEU A 89 -4.63 3.88 2.54
N ARG A 90 -3.47 3.34 2.95
CA ARG A 90 -2.32 4.13 3.44
C ARG A 90 -2.61 4.90 4.75
N CYS A 91 -3.52 4.39 5.58
CA CYS A 91 -3.89 5.03 6.85
C CYS A 91 -2.88 4.88 8.00
N GLY A 92 -1.87 4.02 7.87
CA GLY A 92 -0.87 3.81 8.93
C GLY A 92 -1.33 3.00 10.15
N GLY A 93 -2.62 2.66 10.27
CA GLY A 93 -3.16 1.91 11.42
C GLY A 93 -2.41 0.61 11.73
N CYS A 94 -2.03 -0.17 10.71
CA CYS A 94 -1.22 -1.38 10.92
C CYS A 94 0.19 -1.12 11.45
N MET A 95 0.77 0.05 11.15
CA MET A 95 2.11 0.44 11.59
C MET A 95 2.10 0.86 13.06
N TYR A 96 1.07 1.62 13.50
CA TYR A 96 0.91 2.00 14.91
C TYR A 96 0.76 0.79 15.85
N ASN A 97 0.15 -0.29 15.35
CA ASN A 97 -0.07 -1.52 16.13
C ASN A 97 1.05 -2.56 15.97
N CYS A 98 2.04 -2.29 15.12
CA CYS A 98 3.16 -3.18 14.90
C CYS A 98 4.13 -3.13 16.09
N THR A 99 4.61 -4.28 16.54
CA THR A 99 5.62 -4.34 17.62
C THR A 99 7.02 -3.89 17.18
N VAL A 100 7.28 -3.92 15.87
CA VAL A 100 8.61 -3.60 15.30
C VAL A 100 8.69 -2.12 14.90
N TYR A 101 7.64 -1.60 14.27
CA TYR A 101 7.63 -0.23 13.77
C TYR A 101 8.03 0.85 14.79
N PRO A 102 7.58 0.87 16.06
CA PRO A 102 8.00 1.90 17.02
C PRO A 102 9.49 1.84 17.38
N LEU A 103 10.16 0.70 17.17
CA LEU A 103 11.58 0.52 17.50
C LEU A 103 12.51 1.03 16.40
N VAL A 104 12.11 0.82 15.14
CA VAL A 104 12.97 1.07 13.97
C VAL A 104 12.44 2.16 13.04
N ALA A 105 11.17 2.55 13.20
CA ALA A 105 10.48 3.62 12.49
C ALA A 105 10.79 3.65 10.98
N GLY A 106 11.50 4.71 10.55
CA GLY A 106 12.05 4.94 9.21
C GLY A 106 12.67 3.72 8.54
N ASN A 107 13.31 2.86 9.34
CA ASN A 107 14.15 1.78 8.86
C ASN A 107 13.40 0.46 8.67
N PHE A 108 12.10 0.39 9.01
CA PHE A 108 11.30 -0.80 8.73
C PHE A 108 10.71 -0.78 7.33
N GLY A 109 11.55 -0.80 6.30
CA GLY A 109 11.08 -0.71 4.92
C GLY A 109 12.15 -0.30 3.92
N TYR A 110 11.68 -0.04 2.70
CA TYR A 110 12.44 0.71 1.69
C TYR A 110 11.77 2.08 1.53
N ILE A 111 11.14 2.37 0.39
CA ILE A 111 10.25 3.54 0.24
C ILE A 111 8.90 3.28 0.91
N TYR A 112 8.37 2.05 0.79
CA TYR A 112 7.19 1.64 1.54
C TYR A 112 7.57 0.94 2.83
N MET A 113 6.91 1.35 3.91
CA MET A 113 7.26 0.98 5.28
C MET A 113 6.29 -0.04 5.89
N GLY A 114 6.74 -0.71 6.94
CA GLY A 114 6.00 -1.73 7.66
C GLY A 114 5.84 -3.02 6.88
N GLY A 115 5.17 -4.01 7.49
CA GLY A 115 4.88 -5.28 6.83
C GLY A 115 4.07 -5.11 5.53
N ILE A 116 3.15 -4.13 5.50
CA ILE A 116 2.41 -3.79 4.28
C ILE A 116 3.30 -3.23 3.16
N GLY A 117 4.46 -2.67 3.52
CA GLY A 117 5.45 -2.18 2.57
C GLY A 117 6.21 -3.29 1.82
N ALA A 118 6.27 -4.50 2.37
CA ALA A 118 6.94 -5.64 1.73
C ALA A 118 6.34 -6.02 0.35
N PRO A 119 5.02 -6.29 0.21
CA PRO A 119 4.43 -6.59 -1.10
C PRO A 119 4.53 -5.41 -2.06
N LEU A 120 4.42 -4.18 -1.57
CA LEU A 120 4.52 -2.99 -2.43
C LEU A 120 5.94 -2.79 -2.95
N THR A 121 6.94 -3.02 -2.10
CA THR A 121 8.34 -2.97 -2.51
C THR A 121 8.64 -4.06 -3.55
N ARG A 122 8.10 -5.27 -3.33
CA ARG A 122 8.23 -6.41 -4.24
C ARG A 122 7.77 -6.07 -5.67
N PHE A 123 6.56 -5.52 -5.80
CA PHE A 123 5.94 -5.32 -7.10
C PHE A 123 6.25 -3.96 -7.74
N LEU A 124 6.47 -2.91 -6.93
CA LEU A 124 6.46 -1.53 -7.44
C LEU A 124 7.85 -0.88 -7.54
N LEU A 125 8.87 -1.39 -6.84
CA LEU A 125 10.11 -0.62 -6.62
C LEU A 125 11.41 -1.43 -6.69
N GLY A 126 11.47 -2.62 -6.09
CA GLY A 126 12.75 -3.22 -5.75
C GLY A 126 12.80 -4.74 -5.77
N GLY A 127 11.74 -5.40 -6.28
CA GLY A 127 11.76 -6.85 -6.44
C GLY A 127 11.81 -7.62 -5.12
N LEU A 128 12.13 -8.91 -5.24
CA LEU A 128 12.17 -9.82 -4.09
C LEU A 128 13.28 -9.46 -3.11
N GLU A 129 14.43 -9.03 -3.63
CA GLU A 129 15.65 -8.72 -2.90
C GLU A 129 15.43 -7.56 -1.92
N ARG A 130 14.68 -6.53 -2.32
CA ARG A 130 14.34 -5.41 -1.43
C ARG A 130 13.16 -5.72 -0.50
N ALA A 131 12.27 -6.62 -0.90
CA ALA A 131 11.14 -7.03 -0.08
C ALA A 131 11.52 -8.01 1.04
N ALA A 132 12.50 -8.89 0.78
CA ALA A 132 12.89 -9.96 1.71
C ALA A 132 13.36 -9.43 3.09
N PRO A 133 14.22 -8.40 3.20
CA PRO A 133 14.60 -7.85 4.50
C PRO A 133 13.40 -7.37 5.33
N ILE A 134 12.44 -6.70 4.70
CA ILE A 134 11.19 -6.25 5.34
C ILE A 134 10.41 -7.47 5.82
N ALA A 135 10.30 -8.50 4.97
CA ALA A 135 9.60 -9.74 5.30
C ALA A 135 10.24 -10.47 6.48
N TYR A 136 11.56 -10.61 6.53
CA TYR A 136 12.28 -11.27 7.64
C TYR A 136 12.30 -10.44 8.93
N THR A 137 12.10 -9.13 8.85
CA THR A 137 11.99 -8.24 10.03
C THR A 137 10.63 -8.36 10.74
N CYS A 138 9.59 -8.81 10.04
CA CYS A 138 8.26 -8.98 10.61
C CYS A 138 8.20 -10.10 11.67
N THR A 139 7.56 -9.87 12.82
CA THR A 139 7.35 -10.90 13.85
C THR A 139 6.15 -11.82 13.59
N MET A 140 5.38 -11.56 12.51
CA MET A 140 4.16 -12.29 12.16
C MET A 140 3.09 -12.34 13.27
N CYS A 141 3.06 -11.35 14.17
CA CYS A 141 2.17 -11.32 15.34
C CYS A 141 0.67 -11.12 15.06
N GLY A 142 0.25 -10.87 13.81
CA GLY A 142 -1.17 -10.80 13.45
C GLY A 142 -1.93 -9.51 13.80
N ARG A 143 -1.43 -8.65 14.70
CA ARG A 143 -2.11 -7.42 15.13
C ARG A 143 -2.53 -6.49 13.98
N CYS A 144 -1.74 -6.44 12.92
CA CYS A 144 -2.05 -5.65 11.73
C CYS A 144 -3.35 -6.09 11.05
N VAL A 145 -3.75 -7.35 11.14
CA VAL A 145 -5.00 -7.88 10.56
C VAL A 145 -6.20 -7.40 11.38
N GLU A 146 -6.11 -7.49 12.70
CA GLU A 146 -7.17 -7.08 13.64
C GLU A 146 -7.50 -5.59 13.53
N HIS A 147 -6.48 -4.75 13.31
CA HIS A 147 -6.63 -3.30 13.22
C HIS A 147 -6.75 -2.78 11.78
N CYS A 148 -6.75 -3.64 10.76
CA CYS A 148 -6.90 -3.17 9.38
C CYS A 148 -8.38 -2.95 9.05
N PRO A 149 -8.81 -1.75 8.61
CA PRO A 149 -10.19 -1.53 8.18
C PRO A 149 -10.56 -2.37 6.95
N MET A 150 -9.56 -2.73 6.15
CA MET A 150 -9.70 -3.53 4.94
C MET A 150 -9.42 -5.03 5.18
N ARG A 151 -9.15 -5.43 6.44
CA ARG A 151 -8.84 -6.81 6.84
C ARG A 151 -7.74 -7.47 6.01
N ILE A 152 -6.70 -6.71 5.66
CA ILE A 152 -5.57 -7.19 4.87
C ILE A 152 -4.74 -8.15 5.73
N ASP A 153 -4.59 -9.39 5.28
CA ASP A 153 -3.77 -10.41 5.94
C ASP A 153 -2.27 -10.22 5.61
N VAL A 154 -1.65 -9.23 6.28
CA VAL A 154 -0.22 -8.93 6.12
C VAL A 154 0.67 -10.13 6.52
N PRO A 155 0.44 -10.87 7.62
CA PRO A 155 1.24 -12.05 7.95
C PRO A 155 1.26 -13.09 6.83
N LYS A 156 0.12 -13.41 6.22
CA LYS A 156 0.05 -14.35 5.09
C LYS A 156 0.81 -13.85 3.87
N ILE A 157 0.75 -12.55 3.59
CA ILE A 157 1.55 -11.93 2.52
C ILE A 157 3.05 -12.05 2.82
N ILE A 158 3.46 -11.77 4.06
CA ILE A 158 4.86 -11.84 4.51
C ILE A 158 5.38 -13.27 4.42
N GLN A 159 4.59 -14.25 4.86
CA GLN A 159 4.93 -15.67 4.73
C GLN A 159 5.22 -16.04 3.28
N LYS A 160 4.35 -15.64 2.35
CA LYS A 160 4.55 -15.90 0.93
C LYS A 160 5.83 -15.26 0.38
N ILE A 161 6.16 -14.03 0.79
CA ILE A 161 7.43 -13.38 0.41
C ILE A 161 8.62 -14.19 0.94
N ARG A 162 8.55 -14.69 2.18
CA ARG A 162 9.62 -15.53 2.76
C ARG A 162 9.77 -16.86 2.01
N GLU A 163 8.68 -17.50 1.60
CA GLU A 163 8.71 -18.74 0.80
C GLU A 163 9.32 -18.51 -0.59
N GLU A 164 9.01 -17.38 -1.22
CA GLU A 164 9.63 -16.99 -2.49
C GLU A 164 11.10 -16.62 -2.32
N ALA A 165 11.45 -15.88 -1.25
CA ALA A 165 12.82 -15.51 -0.91
C ALA A 165 13.68 -16.75 -0.63
N ALA A 166 13.15 -17.70 0.14
CA ALA A 166 13.82 -18.97 0.44
C ALA A 166 14.10 -19.80 -0.83
N ARG A 167 13.12 -19.91 -1.73
CA ARG A 167 13.32 -20.59 -3.03
C ARG A 167 14.35 -19.90 -3.93
N ALA A 168 14.50 -18.58 -3.79
CA ALA A 168 15.48 -17.79 -4.51
C ALA A 168 16.85 -17.71 -3.82
N GLY A 169 17.05 -18.39 -2.68
CA GLY A 169 18.29 -18.30 -1.90
C GLY A 169 18.51 -16.97 -1.18
N ILE A 170 17.49 -16.10 -1.11
CA ILE A 170 17.54 -14.80 -0.44
C ILE A 170 17.13 -14.99 1.02
N VAL A 171 18.00 -15.64 1.80
CA VAL A 171 17.74 -15.99 3.20
C VAL A 171 18.81 -15.34 4.08
N PRO A 172 18.46 -14.79 5.26
CA PRO A 172 19.46 -14.30 6.19
C PRO A 172 20.44 -15.42 6.59
N GLU A 173 21.74 -15.14 6.53
CA GLU A 173 22.82 -16.09 6.85
C GLU A 173 22.61 -16.76 8.21
N ARG A 174 22.27 -15.96 9.23
CA ARG A 174 21.99 -16.47 10.57
C ARG A 174 20.85 -17.51 10.62
N LEU A 175 19.88 -17.41 9.72
CA LEU A 175 18.79 -18.39 9.66
C LEU A 175 19.27 -19.71 9.04
N ILE A 176 20.16 -19.64 8.05
CA ILE A 176 20.81 -20.82 7.46
C ILE A 176 21.65 -21.52 8.52
N GLU A 177 22.56 -20.81 9.19
CA GLU A 177 23.41 -21.36 10.26
C GLU A 177 22.59 -22.06 11.35
N ASN A 178 21.49 -21.44 11.78
CA ASN A 178 20.60 -22.03 12.79
C ASN A 178 19.92 -23.31 12.27
N LEU A 179 19.47 -23.33 11.01
CA LEU A 179 18.85 -24.51 10.42
C LEU A 179 19.86 -25.65 10.28
N GLU A 180 21.08 -25.39 9.82
CA GLU A 180 22.15 -26.39 9.73
C GLU A 180 22.49 -26.94 11.12
N GLY A 181 22.59 -26.07 12.13
CA GLY A 181 22.83 -26.47 13.52
C GLY A 181 21.72 -27.33 14.12
N ILE A 182 20.45 -27.07 13.77
CA ILE A 182 19.29 -27.84 14.28
C ILE A 182 19.13 -29.17 13.53
N THR A 183 19.31 -29.17 12.22
CA THR A 183 18.96 -30.32 11.36
C THR A 183 20.15 -31.23 11.06
N GLY A 184 21.38 -30.73 11.19
CA GLY A 184 22.59 -31.42 10.73
C GLY A 184 22.72 -31.50 9.21
N VAL A 185 21.81 -30.88 8.46
CA VAL A 185 21.81 -30.84 6.99
C VAL A 185 22.47 -29.55 6.55
N LYS A 186 23.47 -29.62 5.65
CA LYS A 186 24.03 -28.42 5.02
C LYS A 186 23.05 -27.85 4.00
N ILE A 187 22.71 -26.57 4.13
CA ILE A 187 21.74 -25.86 3.31
C ILE A 187 22.49 -24.71 2.62
N GLY A 188 23.02 -24.95 1.43
CA GLY A 188 23.74 -23.92 0.66
C GLY A 188 25.08 -24.38 0.07
N GLY A 189 25.11 -25.58 -0.52
CA GLY A 189 26.16 -26.01 -1.43
C GLY A 189 25.68 -25.94 -2.88
#